data_AF-A0A8S0FKG9-F1
#
_entry.id   AF-A0A8S0FKG9-F1
#
_cell.length_a   1.000
_cell.length_b   1.000
_cell.length_c   1.000
_cell.angle_alpha   90.00
_cell.angle_beta   90.00
_cell.angle_gamma   90.00
#
_symmetry.space_group_name_H-M   'P 1'
#
loop_
_entity.id
_entity.type
_entity.pdbx_description
1 polymer ?
#
loop_
_entity_poly.entity_id
_entity_poly.type
_entity_poly.pdbx_seq_one_letter_code
_entity_poly.pdbx_strand_id
1 'polypeptide(L)'
;MMIAAALAMPEIPLPVFCLMVGAAIGLGSILTPYATGPSPIYYGSGYLPTADYWRLGAIFGLIFLVLLVITGLLWMPVVLL
;
A
#
# COMPACT_ATOMS: atom_id res chain seq x y z
N MET A 1 -11.08 -8.85 7.81
CA MET A 1 -12.11 -8.12 8.58
C MET A 1 -12.80 -7.05 7.74
N MET A 2 -12.08 -6.14 7.08
CA MET A 2 -12.71 -5.10 6.23
C MET A 2 -13.56 -5.66 5.08
N ILE A 3 -13.09 -6.69 4.37
CA ILE A 3 -13.86 -7.33 3.27
C ILE A 3 -15.14 -7.99 3.77
N ALA A 4 -15.10 -8.62 4.94
CA ALA A 4 -16.29 -9.23 5.56
C ALA A 4 -17.36 -8.18 5.92
N ALA A 5 -16.93 -6.99 6.36
CA ALA A 5 -17.84 -5.87 6.59
C ALA A 5 -18.43 -5.33 5.27
N ALA A 6 -17.63 -5.24 4.21
CA ALA A 6 -18.10 -4.81 2.89
C ALA A 6 -19.16 -5.74 2.29
N LEU A 7 -19.04 -7.05 2.53
CA LEU A 7 -20.05 -8.04 2.11
C LEU A 7 -21.45 -7.79 2.69
N ALA A 8 -21.55 -7.16 3.86
CA ALA A 8 -22.82 -6.86 4.50
C ALA A 8 -23.51 -5.60 3.91
N MET A 9 -22.82 -4.84 3.06
CA MET A 9 -23.32 -3.60 2.45
C MET A 9 -23.52 -3.79 0.93
N PRO A 10 -24.76 -3.97 0.46
CA PRO A 10 -25.03 -4.30 -0.95
C PRO A 10 -24.69 -3.17 -1.93
N GLU A 11 -24.55 -1.92 -1.44
CA GLU A 11 -24.21 -0.77 -2.27
C GLU A 11 -22.72 -0.65 -2.61
N ILE A 12 -21.86 -1.45 -1.95
CA ILE A 12 -20.42 -1.40 -2.20
C ILE A 12 -20.08 -2.28 -3.41
N PRO A 13 -19.36 -1.76 -4.43
CA PRO A 13 -18.82 -2.57 -5.50
C PRO A 13 -17.69 -3.47 -4.97
N LEU A 14 -18.07 -4.67 -4.52
CA LEU A 14 -17.19 -5.59 -3.81
C LEU A 14 -15.87 -5.90 -4.54
N PRO A 15 -15.84 -6.12 -5.87
CA PRO A 15 -14.58 -6.37 -6.57
C PRO A 15 -13.59 -5.21 -6.47
N VAL A 16 -14.08 -3.98 -6.64
CA VAL A 16 -13.27 -2.74 -6.51
C VAL A 16 -12.76 -2.62 -5.08
N PHE A 17 -13.63 -2.79 -4.10
CA PHE A 17 -13.24 -2.69 -2.68
C PHE A 17 -12.18 -3.73 -2.28
N CYS A 18 -12.34 -4.98 -2.70
CA CYS A 18 -11.38 -6.04 -2.44
C CYS A 18 -10.00 -5.72 -3.04
N LEU A 19 -9.96 -5.21 -4.27
CA LEU A 19 -8.72 -4.83 -4.92
C LEU A 19 -8.05 -3.62 -4.26
N MET A 20 -8.82 -2.61 -3.86
CA MET A 20 -8.29 -1.47 -3.11
C MET A 20 -7.66 -1.90 -1.78
N VAL A 21 -8.33 -2.77 -1.01
CA VAL A 21 -7.82 -3.29 0.26
C VAL A 21 -6.57 -4.15 0.04
N GLY A 22 -6.55 -4.99 -0.99
CA GLY A 22 -5.37 -5.79 -1.34
C GLY A 22 -4.17 -4.93 -1.75
N ALA A 23 -4.40 -3.92 -2.60
CA ALA A 23 -3.36 -3.01 -3.05
C ALA A 23 -2.76 -2.16 -1.92
N ALA A 24 -3.54 -1.85 -0.87
CA ALA A 24 -3.07 -1.11 0.29
C ALA A 24 -1.99 -1.84 1.11
N ILE A 25 -1.85 -3.17 0.99
CA ILE A 25 -0.79 -3.94 1.66
C ILE A 25 0.60 -3.44 1.25
N GLY A 26 0.76 -3.04 -0.03
CA GLY A 26 2.03 -2.52 -0.54
C GLY A 26 2.52 -1.27 0.19
N LEU A 27 1.62 -0.48 0.77
CA LEU A 27 1.99 0.73 1.50
C LEU A 27 2.74 0.40 2.80
N GLY A 28 2.29 -0.65 3.52
CA GLY A 28 2.97 -1.15 4.70
C GLY A 28 4.35 -1.75 4.41
N SER A 29 4.57 -2.20 3.17
CA SER A 29 5.82 -2.83 2.72
C SER A 29 6.98 -1.86 2.44
N ILE A 30 6.72 -0.55 2.32
CA ILE A 30 7.70 0.45 1.85
C ILE A 30 8.22 1.36 2.98
N LEU A 31 7.43 1.56 4.04
CA LEU A 31 7.64 2.63 5.01
C LEU A 31 8.84 2.45 5.94
N THR A 32 9.20 1.21 6.29
CA THR A 32 10.13 0.94 7.40
C THR A 32 11.17 -0.12 7.04
N PRO A 33 12.35 -0.10 7.68
CA PRO A 33 13.38 -1.12 7.47
C PRO A 33 12.99 -2.52 7.94
N TYR A 34 11.84 -2.66 8.61
CA TYR A 34 11.33 -3.94 9.14
C TYR A 34 10.11 -4.45 8.37
N ALA A 35 9.74 -3.78 7.28
CA ALA A 35 8.47 -3.99 6.60
C ALA A 35 8.39 -5.31 5.83
N THR A 36 9.48 -5.73 5.17
CA THR A 36 9.54 -6.92 4.33
C THR A 36 10.88 -7.62 4.49
N GLY A 37 11.00 -8.89 4.10
CA GLY A 37 12.25 -9.66 4.19
C GLY A 37 13.51 -9.00 3.61
N PRO A 38 13.45 -8.31 2.45
CA PRO A 38 14.59 -7.57 1.90
C PRO A 38 14.97 -6.32 2.70
N SER A 39 14.02 -5.70 3.40
CA SER A 39 14.20 -4.42 4.08
C SER A 39 15.31 -4.45 5.16
N PRO A 40 15.33 -5.43 6.08
CA PRO A 40 16.39 -5.53 7.09
C PRO A 40 17.73 -5.98 6.49
N ILE A 41 17.74 -6.64 5.32
CA ILE A 41 18.99 -6.99 4.61
C ILE A 41 19.69 -5.71 4.17
N TYR A 42 18.97 -4.79 3.51
CA TYR A 42 19.53 -3.50 3.12
C TYR A 42 19.91 -2.65 4.34
N TYR A 43 19.04 -2.60 5.35
CA TYR A 43 19.29 -1.84 6.58
C TYR A 43 20.51 -2.34 7.37
N GLY A 44 20.68 -3.66 7.50
CA GLY A 44 21.79 -4.28 8.23
C GLY A 44 23.10 -4.31 7.46
N SER A 45 23.09 -4.10 6.15
CA SER A 45 24.29 -4.10 5.30
C SER A 45 25.19 -2.87 5.49
N GLY A 46 24.70 -1.80 6.11
CA GLY A 46 25.41 -0.52 6.21
C GLY A 46 25.45 0.30 4.92
N TYR A 47 24.90 -0.19 3.80
CA TYR A 47 24.84 0.52 2.53
C TYR A 47 23.86 1.71 2.56
N LEU A 48 22.74 1.56 3.27
CA LEU A 48 21.69 2.58 3.38
C LEU A 48 21.59 3.09 4.83
N PRO A 49 22.05 4.32 5.12
CA PRO A 49 21.98 4.89 6.45
C PRO A 49 20.55 4.96 7.00
N THR A 50 20.38 4.82 8.31
CA THR A 50 19.05 4.81 8.95
C THR A 50 18.20 6.01 8.59
N ALA A 51 18.77 7.22 8.66
CA ALA A 51 18.03 8.45 8.37
C ALA A 51 17.51 8.48 6.93
N ASP A 52 18.33 8.05 5.95
CA ASP A 52 17.94 7.99 4.55
C ASP A 52 16.90 6.90 4.30
N TYR A 53 16.98 5.76 4.98
CA TYR A 53 15.96 4.71 4.90
C TYR A 53 14.57 5.25 5.26
N TRP A 54 14.45 5.91 6.41
CA TRP A 54 13.18 6.49 6.86
C TRP A 54 12.71 7.63 5.98
N ARG A 55 13.63 8.50 5.52
CA ARG A 55 13.31 9.61 4.61
C ARG A 55 12.79 9.09 3.26
N LEU A 56 13.47 8.12 2.67
CA LEU A 56 13.05 7.49 1.42
C LEU A 56 11.75 6.70 1.59
N GLY A 57 11.61 5.97 2.70
CA GLY A 57 10.36 5.27 3.06
C GLY A 57 9.17 6.22 3.14
N ALA A 58 9.34 7.41 3.73
CA ALA A 58 8.29 8.43 3.77
C ALA A 58 7.98 9.01 2.38
N ILE A 59 9.00 9.33 1.58
CA ILE A 59 8.83 9.89 0.23
C ILE A 59 8.13 8.88 -0.70
N PHE A 60 8.65 7.66 -0.79
CA PHE A 60 8.08 6.63 -1.65
C PHE A 60 6.74 6.11 -1.11
N GLY A 61 6.56 6.05 0.21
CA GLY A 61 5.27 5.74 0.83
C GLY A 61 4.21 6.78 0.47
N LEU A 62 4.55 8.08 0.48
CA LEU A 62 3.63 9.14 0.06
C LEU A 62 3.30 9.05 -1.43
N ILE A 63 4.30 8.84 -2.29
CA ILE A 63 4.08 8.65 -3.74
C ILE A 63 3.16 7.45 -3.98
N PHE A 64 3.43 6.32 -3.31
CA PHE A 64 2.60 5.13 -3.42
C PHE A 64 1.18 5.38 -2.93
N LEU A 65 1.00 6.09 -1.81
CA LEU A 65 -0.32 6.46 -1.30
C LEU A 65 -1.12 7.29 -2.31
N VAL A 66 -0.50 8.32 -2.90
CA VAL A 66 -1.15 9.16 -3.91
C VAL A 66 -1.57 8.33 -5.11
N LEU A 67 -0.68 7.47 -5.61
CA LEU A 67 -0.99 6.57 -6.72
C LEU A 67 -2.09 5.57 -6.37
N LEU A 68 -2.08 5.01 -5.16
CA LEU A 68 -3.09 4.08 -4.67
C LEU A 68 -4.47 4.73 -4.60
N VAL A 69 -4.56 5.98 -4.13
CA VAL A 69 -5.82 6.73 -4.06
C VAL A 69 -6.33 7.06 -5.47
N ILE A 70 -5.46 7.55 -6.35
CA ILE A 70 -5.83 7.87 -7.74
C ILE A 70 -6.31 6.62 -8.47
N THR A 71 -5.55 5.52 -8.39
CA THR A 71 -5.92 4.27 -9.07
C THR A 71 -7.17 3.64 -8.46
N GLY A 72 -7.29 3.63 -7.13
CA GLY A 72 -8.45 3.08 -6.43
C GLY A 72 -9.75 3.85 -6.65
N LEU A 73 -9.70 5.18 -6.69
CA LEU A 73 -10.90 6.02 -6.83
C LEU A 73 -11.30 6.29 -8.29
N LEU A 74 -10.33 6.34 -9.21
CA LEU A 74 -10.60 6.73 -10.60
C LEU A 74 -10.48 5.54 -11.56
N TRP A 75 -9.37 4.79 -11.50
CA TRP A 75 -9.09 3.78 -12.52
C TRP A 75 -9.81 2.45 -12.26
N MET A 76 -9.78 1.93 -11.03
CA MET A 76 -10.41 0.64 -10.70
C MET A 76 -11.92 0.65 -10.94
N PRO A 77 -12.69 1.69 -10.57
CA PRO A 77 -14.12 1.74 -10.88
C PRO A 77 -14.38 1.78 -12.39
N VAL A 78 -13.60 2.52 -13.17
CA VAL A 78 -13.75 2.61 -14.62
C VAL A 78 -13.54 1.27 -15.33
N VAL A 79 -12.68 0.40 -14.79
CA VAL A 79 -12.36 -0.89 -15.40
C VAL A 79 -13.28 -2.02 -14.93
N LEU A 80 -13.81 -1.92 -13.71
CA LEU A 80 -14.51 -3.03 -13.03
C LEU A 80 -16.02 -2.81 -12.86
N LEU A 81 -16.52 -1.62 -13.16
CA LEU A 81 -17.95 -1.27 -13.22
C LEU A 81 -18.36 -1.03 -14.66
#